data_AF-A0AA42IG38-F1
#
_entry.id   AF-A0AA42IG38-F1
#
_cell.length_a   1.000
_cell.length_b   1.000
_cell.length_c   1.000
_cell.angle_alpha   90.00
_cell.angle_beta   90.00
_cell.angle_gamma   90.00
#
_symmetry.space_group_name_H-M   'P 1'
#
loop_
_entity.id
_entity.type
_entity.pdbx_description
1 polymer ?
#
loop_
_entity_poly.entity_id
_entity_poly.type
_entity_poly.pdbx_seq_one_letter_code
_entity_poly.pdbx_strand_id
1 'polypeptide(L)'
;MYIHVLGSAAGGGFPQWNCNCPNCHGVRNGTIQAKARTQSSIAVSENGIDWVLLNASPDIRQQLFDFKAAQPARKLRDTGIRDVILMDSQLDHTTGLLTLREGCPIKVWCTEMVYQDLTTGFPVFNMLKHWNGGLQYQQINPKQAFKITGFEDLEFMPLIIQSAAPPYSPHRHDPHDGDNIALIIRDHQTQKQLFYAPGLGKIDEQVMQIMRDSDCVMIDGTLWTDDEMQQTGVGSKTGREMGHLYISGEGGSLSYLNQLSRPKKVLIHINNTNPILDENSAQCAELKAHGVEVAFDGMQIEL
;
A
#
# COMPACT_ATOMS: atom_id res chain seq x y z
N MET A 1 15.32 9.53 -4.05
CA MET A 1 14.28 8.48 -4.26
C MET A 1 12.96 9.12 -4.68
N TYR A 2 12.42 8.68 -5.82
CA TYR A 2 11.08 9.04 -6.30
C TYR A 2 10.05 8.04 -5.78
N ILE A 3 8.90 8.55 -5.33
CA ILE A 3 7.75 7.77 -4.88
C ILE A 3 6.52 8.31 -5.60
N HIS A 4 5.77 7.42 -6.25
CA HIS A 4 4.54 7.74 -6.94
C HIS A 4 3.38 6.93 -6.36
N VAL A 5 2.34 7.60 -5.89
CA VAL A 5 1.12 6.96 -5.40
C VAL A 5 0.24 6.60 -6.60
N LEU A 6 0.18 5.32 -6.93
CA LEU A 6 -0.67 4.82 -8.00
C LEU A 6 -2.12 4.74 -7.54
N GLY A 7 -2.34 4.22 -6.35
CA GLY A 7 -3.64 4.14 -5.70
C GLY A 7 -3.53 4.41 -4.21
N SER A 8 -4.53 5.08 -3.65
CA SER A 8 -4.50 5.57 -2.27
C SER A 8 -5.66 5.08 -1.40
N ALA A 9 -6.63 4.35 -1.95
CA ALA A 9 -7.74 3.77 -1.20
C ALA A 9 -7.40 2.37 -0.65
N ALA A 10 -8.12 1.95 0.38
CA ALA A 10 -8.14 0.56 0.84
C ALA A 10 -8.88 -0.35 -0.16
N GLY A 11 -8.97 -1.65 0.15
CA GLY A 11 -9.72 -2.64 -0.63
C GLY A 11 -11.12 -2.15 -1.02
N GLY A 12 -11.47 -2.35 -2.30
CA GLY A 12 -12.73 -1.89 -2.90
C GLY A 12 -12.67 -0.50 -3.55
N GLY A 13 -11.66 0.32 -3.24
CA GLY A 13 -11.48 1.64 -3.82
C GLY A 13 -12.49 2.67 -3.30
N PHE A 14 -12.44 3.89 -3.86
CA PHE A 14 -13.39 4.96 -3.57
C PHE A 14 -13.82 5.68 -4.85
N PRO A 15 -15.13 5.75 -5.18
CA PRO A 15 -16.22 5.06 -4.51
C PRO A 15 -16.18 3.55 -4.72
N GLN A 16 -16.46 2.76 -3.68
CA GLN A 16 -16.53 1.31 -3.78
C GLN A 16 -17.78 0.89 -4.58
N TRP A 17 -17.63 -0.09 -5.49
CA TRP A 17 -18.62 -0.45 -6.51
C TRP A 17 -20.04 -0.74 -5.98
N ASN A 18 -20.17 -1.35 -4.80
CA ASN A 18 -21.45 -1.70 -4.17
C ASN A 18 -21.79 -0.87 -2.93
N CYS A 19 -21.02 0.18 -2.62
CA CYS A 19 -21.22 0.96 -1.40
C CYS A 19 -22.05 2.22 -1.65
N ASN A 20 -23.00 2.53 -0.76
CA ASN A 20 -23.78 3.77 -0.76
C ASN A 20 -23.66 4.52 0.58
N CYS A 21 -22.56 4.33 1.31
CA CYS A 21 -22.27 5.16 2.47
C CYS A 21 -22.24 6.65 2.09
N PRO A 22 -22.34 7.58 3.05
CA PRO A 22 -22.39 9.02 2.77
C PRO A 22 -21.30 9.50 1.79
N ASN A 23 -20.07 9.00 1.93
CA ASN A 23 -18.97 9.34 1.05
C ASN A 23 -19.17 8.81 -0.39
N CYS A 24 -19.45 7.51 -0.55
CA CYS A 24 -19.63 6.91 -1.88
C CYS A 24 -20.85 7.48 -2.61
N HIS A 25 -21.95 7.69 -1.88
CA HIS A 25 -23.13 8.35 -2.43
C HIS A 25 -22.84 9.81 -2.79
N GLY A 26 -22.16 10.52 -1.89
CA GLY A 26 -21.87 11.95 -2.07
C GLY A 26 -20.95 12.24 -3.24
N VAL A 27 -19.89 11.44 -3.43
CA VAL A 27 -18.96 11.63 -4.56
C VAL A 27 -19.64 11.34 -5.90
N ARG A 28 -20.54 10.36 -5.96
CA ARG A 28 -21.31 10.05 -7.18
C ARG A 28 -22.29 11.18 -7.54
N ASN A 29 -22.89 11.82 -6.54
CA ASN A 29 -23.88 12.88 -6.74
C ASN A 29 -23.29 14.30 -6.72
N GLY A 30 -21.97 14.43 -6.53
CA GLY A 30 -21.30 15.73 -6.42
C GLY A 30 -21.72 16.56 -5.20
N THR A 31 -22.16 15.91 -4.11
CA THR A 31 -22.63 16.60 -2.89
C THR A 31 -21.55 16.73 -1.82
N ILE A 32 -20.38 16.12 -2.03
CA ILE A 32 -19.18 16.28 -1.19
C ILE A 32 -17.99 16.66 -2.07
N GLN A 33 -16.97 17.28 -1.48
CA GLN A 33 -15.74 17.63 -2.17
C GLN A 33 -14.73 16.48 -2.00
N ALA A 34 -14.79 15.48 -2.88
CA ALA A 34 -13.90 14.32 -2.82
C ALA A 34 -13.47 13.86 -4.22
N LYS A 35 -12.34 13.15 -4.28
CA LYS A 35 -11.80 12.58 -5.52
C LYS A 35 -11.82 11.06 -5.45
N ALA A 36 -12.13 10.42 -6.58
CA ALA A 36 -12.03 8.98 -6.71
C ALA A 36 -10.58 8.50 -6.50
N ARG A 37 -10.44 7.29 -5.98
CA ARG A 37 -9.16 6.66 -5.64
C ARG A 37 -9.23 5.16 -5.94
N THR A 38 -8.20 4.66 -6.59
CA THR A 38 -7.93 3.24 -6.83
C THR A 38 -7.27 2.61 -5.61
N GLN A 39 -7.24 1.28 -5.57
CA GLN A 39 -6.71 0.51 -4.43
C GLN A 39 -5.20 0.66 -4.27
N SER A 40 -4.77 0.58 -3.02
CA SER A 40 -3.41 0.90 -2.55
C SER A 40 -2.30 0.27 -3.37
N SER A 41 -1.47 1.13 -3.95
CA SER A 41 -0.23 0.75 -4.64
C SER A 41 0.65 1.98 -4.79
N ILE A 42 1.96 1.80 -4.67
CA ILE A 42 2.94 2.84 -4.97
C ILE A 42 4.00 2.28 -5.94
N ALA A 43 4.68 3.17 -6.66
CA ALA A 43 5.88 2.85 -7.40
C ALA A 43 7.05 3.66 -6.85
N VAL A 44 8.22 3.05 -6.71
CA VAL A 44 9.45 3.72 -6.28
C VAL A 44 10.55 3.61 -7.34
N SER A 45 11.41 4.62 -7.40
CA SER A 45 12.52 4.67 -8.35
C SER A 45 13.70 5.47 -7.79
N GLU A 46 14.92 5.12 -8.17
CA GLU A 46 16.11 5.94 -7.96
C GLU A 46 16.38 6.90 -9.13
N ASN A 47 15.89 6.58 -10.34
CA ASN A 47 16.26 7.30 -11.58
C ASN A 47 15.08 7.93 -12.34
N GLY A 48 13.83 7.71 -11.89
CA GLY A 48 12.61 8.22 -12.51
C GLY A 48 12.20 7.51 -13.82
N ILE A 49 12.97 6.52 -14.28
CA ILE A 49 12.77 5.82 -15.56
C ILE A 49 12.35 4.37 -15.33
N ASP A 50 13.08 3.66 -14.49
CA ASP A 50 12.81 2.28 -14.11
C ASP A 50 12.20 2.28 -12.70
N TRP A 51 11.16 1.47 -12.49
CA TRP A 51 10.32 1.54 -11.30
C TRP A 51 10.11 0.16 -10.67
N VAL A 52 10.12 0.11 -9.34
CA VAL A 52 9.68 -1.04 -8.55
C VAL A 52 8.25 -0.78 -8.09
N LEU A 53 7.34 -1.70 -8.40
CA LEU A 53 5.95 -1.64 -7.98
C LEU A 53 5.78 -2.26 -6.59
N LEU A 54 5.17 -1.56 -5.64
CA LEU A 54 4.81 -2.11 -4.34
C LEU A 54 3.31 -2.39 -4.32
N ASN A 55 2.98 -3.68 -4.20
CA ASN A 55 1.65 -4.27 -4.38
C ASN A 55 1.08 -4.04 -5.78
N ALA A 56 0.46 -5.06 -6.36
CA ALA A 56 -0.19 -5.01 -7.68
C ALA A 56 -1.72 -5.05 -7.50
N SER A 57 -2.34 -3.87 -7.44
CA SER A 57 -3.76 -3.76 -7.15
C SER A 57 -4.66 -4.27 -8.28
N PRO A 58 -5.94 -4.62 -8.02
CA PRO A 58 -6.91 -4.92 -9.08
C PRO A 58 -7.07 -3.79 -10.10
N ASP A 59 -6.77 -2.55 -9.73
CA ASP A 59 -6.88 -1.36 -10.57
C ASP A 59 -5.64 -1.08 -11.42
N ILE A 60 -4.64 -1.97 -11.40
CA ILE A 60 -3.30 -1.75 -11.97
C ILE A 60 -3.33 -1.27 -13.43
N ARG A 61 -4.30 -1.72 -14.24
CA ARG A 61 -4.42 -1.24 -15.63
C ARG A 61 -4.61 0.28 -15.67
N GLN A 62 -5.54 0.80 -14.89
CA GLN A 62 -5.84 2.23 -14.89
C GLN A 62 -4.69 3.02 -14.25
N GLN A 63 -4.13 2.50 -13.16
CA GLN A 63 -2.97 3.06 -12.49
C GLN A 63 -1.77 3.25 -13.42
N LEU A 64 -1.42 2.23 -14.21
CA LEU A 64 -0.32 2.34 -15.18
C LEU A 64 -0.65 3.22 -16.39
N PHE A 65 -1.93 3.43 -16.72
CA PHE A 65 -2.33 4.33 -17.79
C PHE A 65 -2.19 5.80 -17.36
N ASP A 66 -2.52 6.10 -16.11
CA ASP A 66 -2.43 7.44 -15.55
C ASP A 66 -0.98 7.80 -15.17
N PHE A 67 -0.14 6.80 -14.90
CA PHE A 67 1.27 6.97 -14.63
C PHE A 67 2.14 6.86 -15.88
N LYS A 68 2.41 7.99 -16.55
CA LYS A 68 3.17 8.04 -17.83
C LYS A 68 4.50 7.29 -17.81
N ALA A 69 5.25 7.31 -16.70
CA ALA A 69 6.55 6.64 -16.62
C ALA A 69 6.45 5.11 -16.67
N ALA A 70 5.26 4.54 -16.44
CA ALA A 70 5.00 3.12 -16.68
C ALA A 70 5.11 2.73 -18.17
N GLN A 71 4.99 3.68 -19.11
CA GLN A 71 5.13 3.42 -20.55
C GLN A 71 6.22 4.30 -21.19
N PRO A 72 7.51 3.92 -21.06
CA PRO A 72 8.62 4.70 -21.60
C PRO A 72 8.78 4.59 -23.13
N ALA A 73 7.99 3.74 -23.80
CA ALA A 73 7.91 3.63 -25.25
C ALA A 73 9.27 3.41 -25.97
N ARG A 74 10.20 2.69 -25.34
CA ARG A 74 11.55 2.43 -25.89
C ARG A 74 11.52 1.31 -26.94
N LYS A 75 10.48 0.47 -26.92
CA LYS A 75 10.29 -0.70 -27.80
C LYS A 75 8.80 -0.90 -28.12
N LEU A 76 8.49 -1.75 -29.11
CA LEU A 76 7.11 -2.10 -29.49
C LEU A 76 6.28 -2.67 -28.32
N ARG A 77 6.92 -3.44 -27.43
CA ARG A 77 6.38 -3.81 -26.12
C ARG A 77 7.37 -3.37 -25.06
N ASP A 78 6.91 -2.55 -24.13
CA ASP A 78 7.76 -1.95 -23.11
C ASP A 78 6.94 -1.60 -21.87
N THR A 79 7.63 -1.52 -20.73
CA THR A 79 7.10 -1.08 -19.44
C THR A 79 8.22 -0.47 -18.60
N GLY A 80 7.90 0.55 -17.81
CA GLY A 80 8.78 1.13 -16.81
C GLY A 80 8.88 0.27 -15.54
N ILE A 81 7.92 -0.64 -15.32
CA ILE A 81 7.90 -1.54 -14.16
C ILE A 81 8.89 -2.68 -14.37
N ARG A 82 9.88 -2.80 -13.50
CA ARG A 82 10.95 -3.82 -13.59
C ARG A 82 10.71 -5.00 -12.66
N ASP A 83 10.37 -4.70 -11.42
CA ASP A 83 10.18 -5.67 -10.36
C ASP A 83 8.91 -5.30 -9.57
N VAL A 84 8.29 -6.30 -8.96
CA VAL A 84 7.14 -6.13 -8.05
C VAL A 84 7.54 -6.63 -6.67
N ILE A 85 7.27 -5.86 -5.62
CA ILE A 85 7.36 -6.29 -4.23
C ILE A 85 5.93 -6.44 -3.70
N LEU A 86 5.63 -7.58 -3.09
CA LEU A 86 4.37 -7.84 -2.38
C LEU A 86 4.62 -7.85 -0.88
N MET A 87 3.83 -7.05 -0.17
CA MET A 87 3.96 -6.89 1.29
C MET A 87 3.08 -7.88 2.06
N ASP A 88 2.10 -8.47 1.39
CA ASP A 88 1.21 -9.51 1.88
C ASP A 88 0.59 -10.27 0.70
N SER A 89 -0.29 -11.21 0.99
CA SER A 89 -1.04 -12.01 0.01
C SER A 89 -2.48 -11.52 -0.19
N GLN A 90 -2.84 -10.30 0.20
CA GLN A 90 -4.23 -9.85 0.08
C GLN A 90 -4.66 -9.71 -1.40
N LEU A 91 -5.97 -9.89 -1.67
CA LEU A 91 -6.49 -9.85 -3.05
C LEU A 91 -6.34 -8.46 -3.68
N ASP A 92 -6.53 -7.42 -2.90
CA ASP A 92 -6.36 -6.02 -3.29
C ASP A 92 -4.88 -5.62 -3.50
N HIS A 93 -3.93 -6.45 -3.09
CA HIS A 93 -2.49 -6.23 -3.30
C HIS A 93 -1.86 -7.18 -4.33
N THR A 94 -2.58 -8.21 -4.80
CA THR A 94 -2.00 -9.26 -5.66
C THR A 94 -2.76 -9.52 -6.96
N THR A 95 -4.05 -9.18 -7.03
CA THR A 95 -4.89 -9.47 -8.21
C THR A 95 -4.38 -8.79 -9.49
N GLY A 96 -3.71 -7.65 -9.36
CA GLY A 96 -3.11 -6.93 -10.49
C GLY A 96 -2.08 -7.75 -11.26
N LEU A 97 -1.43 -8.73 -10.62
CA LEU A 97 -0.48 -9.63 -11.29
C LEU A 97 -1.11 -10.35 -12.49
N LEU A 98 -2.40 -10.71 -12.40
CA LEU A 98 -3.14 -11.35 -13.49
C LEU A 98 -3.21 -10.45 -14.74
N THR A 99 -3.31 -9.14 -14.54
CA THR A 99 -3.37 -8.13 -15.61
C THR A 99 -2.03 -7.92 -16.29
N LEU A 100 -0.91 -8.22 -15.62
CA LEU A 100 0.45 -8.01 -16.14
C LEU A 100 0.98 -9.18 -16.97
N ARG A 101 0.20 -10.25 -17.14
CA ARG A 101 0.64 -11.52 -17.78
C ARG A 101 1.22 -11.37 -19.19
N GLU A 102 0.75 -10.42 -20.00
CA GLU A 102 1.28 -10.18 -21.35
C GLU A 102 2.72 -9.60 -21.36
N GLY A 103 3.22 -9.18 -20.20
CA GLY A 103 4.59 -8.70 -19.98
C GLY A 103 5.52 -9.71 -19.31
N CYS A 104 5.08 -10.95 -19.06
CA CYS A 104 5.94 -11.97 -18.44
C CYS A 104 7.19 -12.33 -19.28
N PRO A 105 8.31 -12.70 -18.63
CA PRO A 105 8.47 -12.95 -17.19
C PRO A 105 8.60 -11.67 -16.34
N ILE A 106 8.09 -11.71 -15.10
CA ILE A 106 8.17 -10.61 -14.13
C ILE A 106 8.81 -11.12 -12.84
N LYS A 107 9.79 -10.40 -12.29
CA LYS A 107 10.35 -10.71 -10.97
C LYS A 107 9.39 -10.23 -9.88
N VAL A 108 9.03 -11.13 -8.97
CA VAL A 108 8.13 -10.85 -7.86
C VAL A 108 8.83 -11.21 -6.55
N TRP A 109 9.04 -10.20 -5.73
CA TRP A 109 9.65 -10.30 -4.42
C TRP A 109 8.55 -10.43 -3.36
N CYS A 110 8.55 -11.52 -2.62
CA CYS A 110 7.63 -11.73 -1.50
C CYS A 110 8.25 -12.66 -0.46
N THR A 111 7.66 -12.72 0.72
CA THR A 111 8.08 -13.69 1.75
C THR A 111 7.65 -15.10 1.35
N GLU A 112 8.22 -16.10 2.03
CA GLU A 112 7.82 -17.50 1.83
C GLU A 112 6.34 -17.74 2.15
N MET A 113 5.79 -17.11 3.19
CA MET A 113 4.37 -17.23 3.54
C MET A 113 3.45 -16.70 2.43
N VAL A 114 3.78 -15.53 1.87
CA VAL A 114 3.04 -14.95 0.74
C VAL A 114 3.18 -15.84 -0.50
N TYR A 115 4.36 -16.39 -0.78
CA TYR A 115 4.55 -17.33 -1.90
C TYR A 115 3.71 -18.61 -1.74
N GLN A 116 3.58 -19.16 -0.53
CA GLN A 116 2.73 -20.31 -0.25
C GLN A 116 1.26 -20.03 -0.53
N ASP A 117 0.73 -18.91 -0.04
CA ASP A 117 -0.64 -18.47 -0.36
C ASP A 117 -0.83 -18.31 -1.87
N LEU A 118 0.16 -17.72 -2.55
CA LEU A 118 0.11 -17.43 -3.98
C LEU A 118 0.44 -18.61 -4.90
N THR A 119 0.68 -19.79 -4.32
CA THR A 119 0.82 -21.08 -5.00
C THR A 119 -0.22 -22.11 -4.55
N THR A 120 -1.08 -21.78 -3.59
CA THR A 120 -2.12 -22.67 -3.07
C THR A 120 -3.51 -22.03 -3.10
N GLY A 121 -3.88 -21.24 -2.09
CA GLY A 121 -5.20 -20.66 -1.93
C GLY A 121 -5.58 -19.65 -3.03
N PHE A 122 -4.61 -18.87 -3.51
CA PHE A 122 -4.74 -18.04 -4.71
C PHE A 122 -3.54 -18.30 -5.63
N PRO A 123 -3.56 -19.37 -6.45
CA PRO A 123 -2.37 -19.93 -7.08
C PRO A 123 -1.88 -19.14 -8.31
N VAL A 124 -1.73 -17.82 -8.20
CA VAL A 124 -1.36 -16.91 -9.29
C VAL A 124 0.01 -17.23 -9.89
N PHE A 125 1.00 -17.66 -9.09
CA PHE A 125 2.29 -18.12 -9.62
C PHE A 125 2.12 -19.35 -10.53
N ASN A 126 1.29 -20.32 -10.11
CA ASN A 126 1.02 -21.52 -10.89
C ASN A 126 0.27 -21.18 -12.18
N MET A 127 -0.75 -20.32 -12.08
CA MET A 127 -1.55 -19.87 -13.22
C MET A 127 -0.71 -19.15 -14.27
N LEU A 128 0.12 -18.20 -13.84
CA LEU A 128 0.86 -17.34 -14.75
C LEU A 128 2.13 -18.00 -15.32
N LYS A 129 2.57 -19.14 -14.79
CA LYS A 129 3.64 -19.95 -15.40
C LYS A 129 3.40 -20.24 -16.89
N HIS A 130 2.13 -20.32 -17.30
CA HIS A 130 1.71 -20.54 -18.68
C HIS A 130 1.90 -19.34 -19.62
N TRP A 131 2.26 -18.16 -19.10
CA TRP A 131 2.59 -16.96 -19.88
C TRP A 131 4.09 -16.70 -19.86
N ASN A 132 4.81 -17.22 -20.86
CA ASN A 132 6.25 -16.97 -21.06
C ASN A 132 7.12 -17.12 -19.79
N GLY A 133 6.88 -18.18 -19.02
CA GLY A 133 7.60 -18.46 -17.76
C GLY A 133 6.98 -17.83 -16.51
N GLY A 134 6.06 -16.87 -16.66
CA GLY A 134 5.27 -16.32 -15.58
C GLY A 134 6.05 -15.48 -14.57
N LEU A 135 5.58 -15.51 -13.32
CA LEU A 135 6.17 -14.80 -12.21
C LEU A 135 7.42 -15.53 -11.70
N GLN A 136 8.55 -14.82 -11.60
CA GLN A 136 9.81 -15.32 -11.08
C GLN A 136 9.92 -14.95 -9.60
N TYR A 137 9.70 -15.93 -8.72
CA TYR A 137 9.79 -15.73 -7.27
C TYR A 137 11.21 -15.30 -6.86
N GLN A 138 11.30 -14.21 -6.11
CA GLN A 138 12.48 -13.75 -5.41
C GLN A 138 12.14 -13.72 -3.91
N GLN A 139 12.87 -14.49 -3.10
CA GLN A 139 12.55 -14.61 -1.69
C GLN A 139 12.95 -13.36 -0.90
N ILE A 140 12.00 -12.80 -0.16
CA ILE A 140 12.27 -11.84 0.91
C ILE A 140 12.44 -12.62 2.21
N ASN A 141 13.62 -12.51 2.82
CA ASN A 141 13.78 -12.86 4.23
C ASN A 141 13.30 -11.66 5.06
N PRO A 142 12.22 -11.77 5.84
CA PRO A 142 11.63 -10.64 6.55
C PRO A 142 12.51 -10.07 7.68
N LYS A 143 13.70 -10.64 7.90
CA LYS A 143 14.70 -10.22 8.90
C LYS A 143 15.98 -9.66 8.28
N GLN A 144 16.06 -9.56 6.95
CA GLN A 144 17.28 -9.12 6.25
C GLN A 144 16.96 -8.08 5.19
N ALA A 145 17.80 -7.05 5.13
CA ALA A 145 17.78 -6.07 4.06
C ALA A 145 18.16 -6.72 2.72
N PHE A 146 17.63 -6.18 1.62
CA PHE A 146 17.96 -6.63 0.27
C PHE A 146 18.01 -5.47 -0.71
N LYS A 147 18.64 -5.71 -1.85
CA LYS A 147 18.70 -4.79 -3.00
C LYS A 147 18.18 -5.50 -4.24
N ILE A 148 17.62 -4.73 -5.16
CA ILE A 148 17.16 -5.23 -6.46
C ILE A 148 18.21 -4.85 -7.50
N THR A 149 18.58 -5.79 -8.37
CA THR A 149 19.50 -5.53 -9.48
C THR A 149 18.93 -4.45 -10.41
N GLY A 150 19.70 -3.40 -10.67
CA GLY A 150 19.28 -2.21 -11.40
C GLY A 150 18.64 -1.11 -10.53
N PHE A 151 18.65 -1.29 -9.21
CA PHE A 151 18.24 -0.31 -8.19
C PHE A 151 19.24 -0.30 -7.03
N GLU A 152 20.53 -0.17 -7.34
CA GLU A 152 21.64 -0.36 -6.40
C GLU A 152 21.68 0.68 -5.27
N ASP A 153 21.11 1.87 -5.48
CA ASP A 153 21.05 2.92 -4.48
C ASP A 153 19.88 2.70 -3.50
N LEU A 154 18.87 1.92 -3.85
CA LEU A 154 17.76 1.58 -2.96
C LEU A 154 18.01 0.28 -2.18
N GLU A 155 18.03 0.39 -0.86
CA GLU A 155 18.03 -0.73 0.08
C GLU A 155 16.63 -0.89 0.72
N PHE A 156 16.08 -2.10 0.61
CA PHE A 156 14.76 -2.46 1.13
C PHE A 156 14.93 -3.28 2.40
N MET A 157 14.40 -2.78 3.51
CA MET A 157 14.49 -3.43 4.82
C MET A 157 13.07 -3.81 5.27
N PRO A 158 12.70 -5.09 5.19
CA PRO A 158 11.41 -5.55 5.66
C PRO A 158 11.31 -5.48 7.18
N LEU A 159 10.12 -5.15 7.68
CA LEU A 159 9.77 -5.20 9.08
C LEU A 159 8.55 -6.10 9.24
N ILE A 160 8.67 -7.14 10.06
CA ILE A 160 7.52 -7.97 10.44
C ILE A 160 6.56 -7.12 11.23
N ILE A 161 5.30 -7.08 10.79
CA ILE A 161 4.20 -6.41 11.48
C ILE A 161 3.16 -7.44 11.88
N GLN A 162 2.14 -7.02 12.65
CA GLN A 162 1.10 -7.93 13.10
C GLN A 162 0.46 -8.65 11.90
N SER A 163 0.59 -9.97 11.89
CA SER A 163 0.12 -10.84 10.81
C SER A 163 -1.39 -11.02 10.83
N ALA A 164 -2.00 -10.87 9.66
CA ALA A 164 -3.37 -11.23 9.36
C ALA A 164 -3.44 -11.76 7.92
N ALA A 165 -3.15 -13.06 7.75
CA ALA A 165 -3.28 -13.74 6.47
C ALA A 165 -4.72 -13.60 5.89
N PRO A 166 -4.86 -13.53 4.56
CA PRO A 166 -6.14 -13.23 3.93
C PRO A 166 -7.18 -14.34 4.15
N PRO A 167 -8.47 -14.05 3.97
CA PRO A 167 -9.55 -15.02 4.17
C PRO A 167 -9.42 -16.36 3.45
N TYR A 168 -8.76 -16.38 2.29
CA TYR A 168 -8.57 -17.57 1.47
C TYR A 168 -7.35 -18.41 1.88
N SER A 169 -6.46 -17.85 2.70
CA SER A 169 -5.20 -18.50 3.07
C SER A 169 -5.46 -19.83 3.78
N PRO A 170 -4.77 -20.92 3.38
CA PRO A 170 -4.85 -22.20 4.09
C PRO A 170 -4.44 -22.12 5.57
N HIS A 171 -3.61 -21.14 5.93
CA HIS A 171 -3.13 -20.91 7.30
C HIS A 171 -3.72 -19.66 7.94
N ARG A 172 -4.88 -19.16 7.49
CA ARG A 172 -5.54 -17.97 8.04
C ARG A 172 -5.66 -17.95 9.58
N HIS A 173 -5.93 -19.11 10.18
CA HIS A 173 -6.11 -19.26 11.62
C HIS A 173 -4.83 -19.62 12.38
N ASP A 174 -3.69 -19.61 11.68
CA ASP A 174 -2.36 -19.93 12.19
C ASP A 174 -1.36 -18.90 11.62
N PRO A 175 -1.34 -17.66 12.16
CA PRO A 175 -0.55 -16.57 11.61
C PRO A 175 0.95 -16.79 11.81
N HIS A 176 1.75 -16.44 10.79
CA HIS A 176 3.19 -16.62 10.76
C HIS A 176 3.94 -15.30 10.51
N ASP A 177 5.20 -15.24 10.97
CA ASP A 177 6.13 -14.16 10.60
C ASP A 177 6.29 -14.13 9.08
N GLY A 178 5.96 -12.98 8.48
CA GLY A 178 6.07 -12.76 7.04
C GLY A 178 4.76 -12.85 6.26
N ASP A 179 3.61 -13.14 6.90
CA ASP A 179 2.30 -12.95 6.27
C ASP A 179 2.09 -11.50 5.83
N ASN A 180 2.52 -10.56 6.68
CA ASN A 180 2.50 -9.13 6.42
C ASN A 180 3.85 -8.51 6.81
N ILE A 181 4.37 -7.63 5.95
CA ILE A 181 5.55 -6.82 6.24
C ILE A 181 5.26 -5.34 5.99
N ALA A 182 5.89 -4.46 6.76
CA ALA A 182 6.14 -3.09 6.35
C ALA A 182 7.50 -3.00 5.65
N LEU A 183 7.75 -1.92 4.92
CA LEU A 183 9.02 -1.68 4.25
C LEU A 183 9.63 -0.37 4.70
N ILE A 184 10.92 -0.43 5.01
CA ILE A 184 11.76 0.75 5.12
C ILE A 184 12.63 0.78 3.87
N ILE A 185 12.61 1.87 3.12
CA ILE A 185 13.37 2.03 1.88
C ILE A 185 14.38 3.14 2.10
N ARG A 186 15.66 2.80 2.06
CA ARG A 186 16.77 3.73 2.20
C ARG A 186 17.43 3.96 0.86
N ASP A 187 17.59 5.22 0.52
CA ASP A 187 18.36 5.65 -0.64
C ASP A 187 19.79 5.98 -0.17
N HIS A 188 20.78 5.22 -0.63
CA HIS A 188 22.18 5.43 -0.27
C HIS A 188 22.82 6.63 -0.98
N GLN A 189 22.23 7.13 -2.06
CA GLN A 189 22.71 8.34 -2.71
C GLN A 189 22.35 9.58 -1.88
N THR A 190 21.11 9.66 -1.41
CA THR A 190 20.60 10.83 -0.66
C THR A 190 20.67 10.66 0.85
N GLN A 191 20.88 9.43 1.34
CA GLN A 191 20.77 9.01 2.74
C GLN A 191 19.36 9.22 3.33
N LYS A 192 18.34 9.33 2.46
CA LYS A 192 16.96 9.54 2.85
C LYS A 192 16.22 8.23 3.00
N GLN A 193 15.20 8.24 3.86
CA GLN A 193 14.46 7.03 4.21
C GLN A 193 12.94 7.23 4.14
N LEU A 194 12.26 6.30 3.47
CA LEU A 194 10.81 6.11 3.54
C LEU A 194 10.48 4.96 4.50
N PHE A 195 9.50 5.15 5.38
CA PHE A 195 8.79 4.06 6.05
C PHE A 195 7.39 3.92 5.45
N TYR A 196 7.13 2.76 4.84
CA TYR A 196 5.87 2.43 4.16
C TYR A 196 5.18 1.26 4.85
N ALA A 197 4.01 1.52 5.44
CA ALA A 197 3.22 0.55 6.20
C ALA A 197 1.71 0.79 5.94
N PRO A 198 1.20 0.43 4.74
CA PRO A 198 -0.19 0.72 4.34
C PRO A 198 -1.23 -0.07 5.15
N GLY A 199 -0.87 -1.21 5.73
CA GLY A 199 -1.63 -1.91 6.76
C GLY A 199 -0.83 -1.94 8.05
N LEU A 200 -1.33 -1.34 9.13
CA LEU A 200 -0.61 -1.22 10.39
C LEU A 200 -1.58 -1.28 11.58
N GLY A 201 -1.65 -2.43 12.24
CA GLY A 201 -2.56 -2.64 13.38
C GLY A 201 -2.06 -2.10 14.72
N LYS A 202 -0.75 -1.82 14.83
CA LYS A 202 -0.12 -1.38 16.08
C LYS A 202 1.14 -0.57 15.80
N ILE A 203 1.36 0.46 16.63
CA ILE A 203 2.61 1.22 16.70
C ILE A 203 3.25 0.94 18.06
N ASP A 204 4.34 0.17 18.08
CA ASP A 204 5.16 -0.06 19.26
C ASP A 204 6.44 0.80 19.26
N GLU A 205 7.32 0.64 20.24
CA GLU A 205 8.53 1.47 20.34
C GLU A 205 9.50 1.25 19.16
N GLN A 206 9.55 0.03 18.60
CA GLN A 206 10.39 -0.24 17.43
C GLN A 206 9.87 0.52 16.22
N VAL A 207 8.56 0.43 15.96
CA VAL A 207 7.89 1.18 14.88
C VAL A 207 8.04 2.69 15.09
N MET A 208 7.86 3.18 16.32
CA MET A 208 8.06 4.60 16.64
C MET A 208 9.48 5.07 16.35
N GLN A 209 10.49 4.28 16.71
CA GLN A 209 11.88 4.64 16.45
C GLN A 209 12.16 4.70 14.94
N ILE A 210 11.68 3.72 14.17
CA ILE A 210 11.77 3.72 12.70
C ILE A 210 11.08 4.96 12.10
N MET A 211 9.91 5.33 12.61
CA MET A 211 9.18 6.52 12.17
C MET A 211 9.96 7.81 12.47
N ARG A 212 10.61 7.93 13.63
CA ARG A 212 11.49 9.08 13.97
C ARG A 212 12.71 9.15 13.05
N ASP A 213 13.26 8.00 12.68
CA ASP A 213 14.46 7.87 11.86
C ASP A 213 14.18 7.99 10.35
N SER A 214 12.92 8.08 9.93
CA SER A 214 12.51 8.26 8.53
C SER A 214 12.35 9.73 8.13
N ASP A 215 12.57 10.04 6.85
CA ASP A 215 12.30 11.36 6.26
C ASP A 215 10.85 11.48 5.77
N CYS A 216 10.23 10.36 5.42
CA CYS A 216 8.81 10.26 5.16
C CYS A 216 8.22 9.01 5.80
N VAL A 217 7.07 9.16 6.44
CA VAL A 217 6.25 8.06 6.93
C VAL A 217 4.94 8.04 6.15
N MET A 218 4.68 6.92 5.49
CA MET A 218 3.46 6.64 4.73
C MET A 218 2.78 5.44 5.39
N ILE A 219 1.78 5.70 6.23
CA ILE A 219 1.18 4.68 7.09
C ILE A 219 -0.33 4.53 6.84
N ASP A 220 -0.88 3.44 7.35
CA ASP A 220 -2.30 3.10 7.37
C ASP A 220 -3.20 4.27 7.78
N GLY A 221 -4.14 4.60 6.90
CA GLY A 221 -5.19 5.59 7.08
C GLY A 221 -6.58 5.01 6.85
N THR A 222 -6.77 3.71 7.06
CA THR A 222 -7.98 2.98 6.65
C THR A 222 -9.22 3.58 7.27
N LEU A 223 -9.24 3.74 8.60
CA LEU A 223 -10.42 4.19 9.34
C LEU A 223 -10.11 5.37 10.25
N TRP A 224 -11.05 6.30 10.38
CA TRP A 224 -10.97 7.41 11.33
C TRP A 224 -11.21 6.94 12.77
N THR A 225 -12.23 6.10 13.01
CA THR A 225 -12.51 5.44 14.30
C THR A 225 -12.47 3.92 14.17
N ASP A 226 -12.28 3.20 15.28
CA ASP A 226 -12.23 1.73 15.28
C ASP A 226 -13.54 1.09 14.80
N ASP A 227 -14.67 1.71 15.08
CA ASP A 227 -16.04 1.25 14.79
C ASP A 227 -16.66 1.89 13.54
N GLU A 228 -15.86 2.56 12.69
CA GLU A 228 -16.35 3.37 11.56
C GLU A 228 -17.27 2.57 10.60
N MET A 229 -16.97 1.29 10.37
CA MET A 229 -17.80 0.41 9.53
C MET A 229 -19.20 0.17 10.13
N GLN A 230 -19.29 0.11 11.46
CA GLN A 230 -20.54 -0.04 12.19
C GLN A 230 -21.34 1.27 12.18
N GLN A 231 -20.67 2.40 12.43
CA GLN A 231 -21.28 3.73 12.40
C GLN A 231 -21.88 4.08 11.03
N THR A 232 -21.21 3.66 9.96
CA THR A 232 -21.68 3.89 8.58
C THR A 232 -22.64 2.81 8.08
N GLY A 233 -22.88 1.75 8.85
CA GLY A 233 -23.83 0.69 8.54
C GLY A 233 -23.43 -0.22 7.39
N VAL A 234 -22.14 -0.24 6.99
CA VAL A 234 -21.63 -1.03 5.86
C VAL A 234 -20.81 -2.25 6.28
N GLY A 235 -20.66 -2.50 7.58
CA GLY A 235 -20.01 -3.69 8.11
C GLY A 235 -20.16 -3.82 9.63
N SER A 236 -19.80 -4.99 10.15
CA SER A 236 -19.85 -5.28 11.58
C SER A 236 -18.47 -5.31 12.27
N LYS A 237 -17.38 -5.36 11.49
CA LYS A 237 -16.03 -5.50 12.03
C LYS A 237 -15.46 -4.17 12.49
N THR A 238 -14.64 -4.20 13.53
CA THR A 238 -13.80 -3.05 13.92
C THR A 238 -12.49 -3.01 13.12
N GLY A 239 -11.79 -1.87 13.14
CA GLY A 239 -10.46 -1.70 12.57
C GLY A 239 -9.47 -2.71 13.13
N ARG A 240 -9.45 -2.88 14.46
CA ARG A 240 -8.61 -3.87 15.14
C ARG A 240 -8.86 -5.31 14.67
N GLU A 241 -10.11 -5.69 14.44
CA GLU A 241 -10.46 -7.02 13.89
C GLU A 241 -10.01 -7.20 12.43
N MET A 242 -9.81 -6.09 11.71
CA MET A 242 -9.27 -6.07 10.35
C MET A 242 -7.75 -5.84 10.32
N GLY A 243 -7.09 -5.64 11.47
CA GLY A 243 -5.65 -5.39 11.55
C GLY A 243 -5.25 -3.93 11.25
N HIS A 244 -6.17 -2.97 11.37
CA HIS A 244 -5.94 -1.55 11.10
C HIS A 244 -6.02 -0.71 12.38
N LEU A 245 -5.01 0.13 12.61
CA LEU A 245 -5.04 1.15 13.66
C LEU A 245 -5.88 2.34 13.18
N TYR A 246 -6.92 2.71 13.93
CA TYR A 246 -7.72 3.90 13.63
C TYR A 246 -6.91 5.19 13.82
N ILE A 247 -7.33 6.27 13.15
CA ILE A 247 -6.58 7.53 13.13
C ILE A 247 -6.78 8.37 14.40
N SER A 248 -8.04 8.56 14.81
CA SER A 248 -8.42 9.58 15.78
C SER A 248 -8.23 9.17 17.24
N GLY A 249 -8.20 10.16 18.13
CA GLY A 249 -8.23 9.94 19.58
C GLY A 249 -6.93 9.40 20.19
N GLU A 250 -6.97 9.15 21.49
CA GLU A 250 -5.84 8.59 22.23
C GLU A 250 -5.57 7.15 21.78
N GLY A 251 -4.30 6.85 21.52
CA GLY A 251 -3.89 5.56 20.96
C GLY A 251 -4.22 5.36 19.48
N GLY A 252 -4.84 6.32 18.81
CA GLY A 252 -4.97 6.35 17.35
C GLY A 252 -3.69 6.83 16.68
N SER A 253 -3.52 6.54 15.39
CA SER A 253 -2.28 6.83 14.65
C SER A 253 -1.91 8.32 14.66
N LEU A 254 -2.88 9.24 14.70
CA LEU A 254 -2.63 10.68 14.80
C LEU A 254 -1.86 11.06 16.07
N SER A 255 -2.15 10.41 17.21
CA SER A 255 -1.46 10.69 18.47
C SER A 255 0.03 10.32 18.44
N TYR A 256 0.40 9.31 17.66
CA TYR A 256 1.79 8.92 17.40
C TYR A 256 2.46 9.85 16.39
N LEU A 257 1.76 10.16 15.29
CA LEU A 257 2.25 11.09 14.25
C LEU A 257 2.54 12.49 14.81
N ASN A 258 1.81 12.93 15.83
CA ASN A 258 2.03 14.21 16.51
C ASN A 258 3.34 14.28 17.30
N GLN A 259 3.91 13.12 17.67
CA GLN A 259 5.21 13.05 18.35
C GLN A 259 6.39 13.16 17.36
N LEU A 260 6.12 13.15 16.06
CA LEU A 260 7.12 13.24 15.01
C LEU A 260 7.23 14.69 14.50
N SER A 261 8.42 15.27 14.65
CA SER A 261 8.72 16.63 14.22
C SER A 261 9.41 16.72 12.85
N ARG A 262 10.15 15.68 12.46
CA ARG A 262 10.99 15.67 11.26
C ARG A 262 10.34 15.10 9.99
N PRO A 263 9.72 13.91 10.00
CA PRO A 263 9.26 13.29 8.77
C PRO A 263 8.07 14.03 8.14
N LYS A 264 7.99 13.97 6.81
CA LYS A 264 6.72 14.17 6.09
C LYS A 264 5.76 13.04 6.48
N LYS A 265 4.54 13.37 6.90
CA LYS A 265 3.54 12.43 7.43
C LYS A 265 2.41 12.26 6.42
N VAL A 266 2.19 11.05 5.94
CA VAL A 266 1.18 10.77 4.92
C VAL A 266 0.36 9.55 5.34
N LEU A 267 -0.97 9.68 5.26
CA LEU A 267 -1.91 8.57 5.40
C LEU A 267 -2.25 8.02 4.01
N ILE A 268 -2.21 6.70 3.86
CA ILE A 268 -2.54 5.97 2.62
C ILE A 268 -3.42 4.75 2.96
N HIS A 269 -3.92 4.04 1.95
CA HIS A 269 -4.82 2.89 2.14
C HIS A 269 -6.10 3.31 2.88
N ILE A 270 -6.81 4.30 2.33
CA ILE A 270 -7.94 4.97 3.00
C ILE A 270 -9.25 4.30 2.61
N ASN A 271 -10.04 3.82 3.58
CA ASN A 271 -11.31 3.17 3.29
C ASN A 271 -12.35 4.16 2.78
N ASN A 272 -13.28 3.69 1.95
CA ASN A 272 -14.31 4.53 1.35
C ASN A 272 -15.27 5.19 2.38
N THR A 273 -15.34 4.67 3.60
CA THR A 273 -16.13 5.22 4.72
C THR A 273 -15.45 6.38 5.43
N ASN A 274 -14.14 6.58 5.23
CA ASN A 274 -13.36 7.45 6.07
C ASN A 274 -13.66 8.93 5.78
N PRO A 275 -14.08 9.74 6.77
CA PRO A 275 -14.45 11.14 6.57
C PRO A 275 -13.30 12.02 6.05
N ILE A 276 -12.04 11.59 6.16
CA ILE A 276 -10.89 12.36 5.63
C ILE A 276 -10.89 12.45 4.09
N LEU A 277 -11.70 11.63 3.41
CA LEU A 277 -11.87 11.67 1.96
C LEU A 277 -12.66 12.91 1.49
N ASP A 278 -13.55 13.45 2.32
CA ASP A 278 -14.21 14.73 2.06
C ASP A 278 -13.27 15.87 2.48
N GLU A 279 -12.79 16.64 1.49
CA GLU A 279 -11.81 17.71 1.68
C GLU A 279 -12.32 18.84 2.59
N ASN A 280 -13.64 18.92 2.78
CA ASN A 280 -14.32 19.90 3.63
C ASN A 280 -14.66 19.36 5.04
N SER A 281 -14.35 18.10 5.36
CA SER A 281 -14.66 17.52 6.65
C SER A 281 -13.80 18.11 7.77
N ALA A 282 -14.32 18.10 9.00
CA ALA A 282 -13.57 18.52 10.18
C ALA A 282 -12.34 17.64 10.41
N GLN A 283 -12.45 16.35 10.07
CA GLN A 283 -11.37 15.35 10.18
C GLN A 283 -10.23 15.65 9.21
N CYS A 284 -10.56 16.03 7.96
CA CYS A 284 -9.55 16.48 6.99
C CYS A 284 -8.86 17.77 7.48
N ALA A 285 -9.61 18.71 8.05
CA ALA A 285 -9.07 19.94 8.62
C ALA A 285 -8.16 19.67 9.84
N GLU A 286 -8.51 18.71 10.69
CA GLU A 286 -7.71 18.28 11.84
C GLU A 286 -6.36 17.70 11.40
N LEU A 287 -6.34 16.84 10.38
CA LEU A 287 -5.10 16.31 9.82
C LEU A 287 -4.19 17.42 9.28
N LYS A 288 -4.76 18.39 8.54
CA LYS A 288 -4.03 19.55 8.02
C LYS A 288 -3.41 20.37 9.16
N ALA A 289 -4.14 20.60 10.26
CA ALA A 289 -3.64 21.32 11.43
C ALA A 289 -2.44 20.62 12.10
N HIS A 290 -2.37 19.29 12.02
CA HIS A 290 -1.28 18.48 12.53
C HIS A 290 -0.15 18.21 11.51
N GLY A 291 -0.25 18.80 10.31
CA GLY A 291 0.72 18.60 9.23
C GLY A 291 0.75 17.16 8.72
N VAL A 292 -0.39 16.47 8.74
CA VAL A 292 -0.57 15.12 8.18
C VAL A 292 -1.29 15.24 6.84
N GLU A 293 -0.68 14.69 5.80
CA GLU A 293 -1.23 14.68 4.45
C GLU A 293 -2.09 13.43 4.21
N VAL A 294 -3.12 13.58 3.38
CA VAL A 294 -3.99 12.47 2.94
C VAL A 294 -3.58 12.13 1.51
N ALA A 295 -3.12 10.90 1.27
CA ALA A 295 -2.70 10.47 -0.05
C ALA A 295 -3.85 10.56 -1.07
N PHE A 296 -3.46 10.79 -2.33
CA PHE A 296 -4.36 10.79 -3.48
C PHE A 296 -3.63 10.16 -4.67
N ASP A 297 -4.39 9.56 -5.57
CA ASP A 297 -3.85 8.94 -6.78
C ASP A 297 -3.11 9.99 -7.64
N GLY A 298 -1.88 9.68 -8.03
CA GLY A 298 -0.98 10.58 -8.73
C GLY A 298 -0.12 11.47 -7.81
N MET A 299 -0.24 11.37 -6.49
CA MET A 299 0.66 12.07 -5.55
C MET A 299 2.11 11.65 -5.79
N GLN A 300 3.00 12.65 -5.86
CA GLN A 300 4.44 12.46 -6.03
C GLN A 300 5.19 12.94 -4.79
N ILE A 301 6.15 12.15 -4.35
CA ILE A 301 7.06 12.50 -3.25
C ILE A 301 8.48 12.22 -3.74
N GLU A 302 9.36 13.20 -3.55
CA GLU A 302 10.79 13.06 -3.80
C GLU A 302 11.51 13.22 -2.46
N LEU A 303 12.37 12.25 -2.15
CA LEU A 303 13.26 12.26 -0.99
C LEU A 303 14.71 12.39 -1.44
#